data_AF-A0A480XD13-F1
#
_entry.id   AF-A0A480XD13-F1
#
_cell.length_a   1.000
_cell.length_b   1.000
_cell.length_c   1.000
_cell.angle_alpha   90.00
_cell.angle_beta   90.00
_cell.angle_gamma   90.00
#
_symmetry.space_group_name_H-M   'P 1'
#
loop_
_entity.id
_entity.type
_entity.pdbx_description
1 polymer ?
#
loop_
_entity_poly.entity_id
_entity_poly.type
_entity_poly.pdbx_seq_one_letter_code
_entity_poly.pdbx_strand_id
1 'polypeptide(L)'
;MGKVGLGPDKAGPAASEDTGALEPKAKFELITSEASYIHSLSVAVGHFLGSAELSECLGAQDKQWLFSKLPEVKSTSERFLQDLEQRLEADVLRFSVCDVVLHHYPAFRRVYLPYVTNQAYQERTYQRLLLENPKFPGILARLEESPVCQRLPLTSFLILPFQRITRLKMLVENILKRTAQGSEDEDMATKAFNALKELVQECNASVQSMKRTEELIHLSKKIHFEGKIFPLISQARWLVRHGELMELAPLPAVPPAKLKLSSKAVYLHLFNDCLLLSRRKELGKFAVFVHAKMAELQVKDLSLKLQGIPGHVFLLQLLHGQHMKPQFLLRARTESEKQRWISALCPSSPQEDEEVVSEGEDHPQVQCVRTYKALQPDELTLEKTDILAVRTRTSDGWLEGVRLADGEKGWVPQAYVEEISSLSARLRNLRENKRITSATSKLGEPPV
;
A
#
# COMPACT_ATOMS: atom_id res chain seq x y z
N MET A 1 -58.43 44.61 24.63
CA MET A 1 -58.80 45.11 23.29
C MET A 1 -57.51 45.18 22.49
N GLY A 2 -57.23 44.47 21.40
CA GLY A 2 -58.09 43.77 20.45
C GLY A 2 -57.62 44.14 19.03
N LYS A 3 -56.98 43.16 18.35
CA LYS A 3 -56.84 42.95 16.89
C LYS A 3 -55.88 43.84 16.05
N VAL A 4 -54.88 43.23 15.38
CA VAL A 4 -54.79 42.75 13.95
C VAL A 4 -54.31 43.90 13.04
N GLY A 5 -53.33 43.79 12.13
CA GLY A 5 -52.52 42.70 11.57
C GLY A 5 -51.86 43.21 10.26
N LEU A 6 -51.11 42.31 9.59
CA LEU A 6 -50.50 42.38 8.24
C LEU A 6 -49.03 42.80 8.13
N GLY A 7 -48.19 41.83 7.73
CA GLY A 7 -46.92 42.07 7.03
C GLY A 7 -47.13 42.55 5.58
N PRO A 8 -46.06 42.71 4.78
CA PRO A 8 -45.35 41.53 4.29
C PRO A 8 -43.81 41.64 4.20
N ASP A 9 -43.21 40.46 4.15
CA ASP A 9 -41.97 40.02 3.51
C ASP A 9 -41.02 41.05 2.88
N LYS A 10 -39.78 41.06 3.39
CA LYS A 10 -38.56 41.22 2.59
C LYS A 10 -37.49 40.23 3.06
N ALA A 11 -37.63 38.97 2.65
CA ALA A 11 -36.49 38.07 2.54
C ALA A 11 -35.85 38.29 1.17
N GLY A 12 -34.69 38.95 1.14
CA GLY A 12 -33.85 38.98 -0.05
C GLY A 12 -33.07 37.67 -0.18
N PRO A 13 -32.93 37.07 -1.37
CA PRO A 13 -32.03 35.95 -1.58
C PRO A 13 -30.62 36.51 -1.81
N ALA A 14 -29.70 36.30 -0.87
CA ALA A 14 -28.28 36.59 -1.05
C ALA A 14 -27.48 35.35 -0.65
N ALA A 15 -27.54 34.28 -1.47
CA ALA A 15 -26.65 33.12 -1.37
C ALA A 15 -26.76 32.21 -2.62
N SER A 16 -26.65 32.74 -3.84
CA SER A 16 -26.60 31.86 -5.04
C SER A 16 -25.65 32.28 -6.16
N GLU A 17 -24.90 33.38 -6.03
CA GLU A 17 -24.06 33.89 -7.13
C GLU A 17 -22.59 33.41 -7.12
N ASP A 18 -22.09 32.81 -6.03
CA ASP A 18 -20.65 32.51 -5.92
C ASP A 18 -20.28 31.07 -6.33
N THR A 19 -21.19 30.10 -6.31
CA THR A 19 -20.87 28.70 -6.67
C THR A 19 -20.69 28.45 -8.17
N GLY A 20 -21.37 29.21 -9.03
CA GLY A 20 -21.33 29.02 -10.49
C GLY A 20 -19.99 29.36 -11.15
N ALA A 21 -19.16 30.21 -10.53
CA ALA A 21 -17.86 30.62 -11.09
C ALA A 21 -16.70 29.65 -10.75
N LEU A 22 -16.87 28.79 -9.73
CA LEU A 22 -15.81 27.91 -9.25
C LEU A 22 -15.67 26.61 -10.06
N GLU A 23 -16.72 26.14 -10.71
CA GLU A 23 -16.70 24.94 -11.54
C GLU A 23 -15.92 25.15 -12.85
N PRO A 24 -16.16 26.21 -13.66
CA PRO A 24 -15.35 26.48 -14.84
C PRO A 24 -13.87 26.62 -14.50
N LYS A 25 -13.55 27.31 -13.39
CA LYS A 25 -12.18 27.46 -12.90
C LYS A 25 -11.48 26.12 -12.65
N ALA A 26 -12.17 25.14 -12.09
CA ALA A 26 -11.62 23.80 -11.85
C ALA A 26 -11.37 23.03 -13.15
N LYS A 27 -12.25 23.18 -14.16
CA LYS A 27 -12.06 22.61 -15.50
C LYS A 27 -10.84 23.23 -16.20
N PHE A 28 -10.69 24.55 -16.17
CA PHE A 28 -9.53 25.25 -16.73
C PHE A 28 -8.20 24.87 -16.04
N GLU A 29 -8.22 24.68 -14.71
CA GLU A 29 -7.05 24.21 -13.97
C GLU A 29 -6.57 22.85 -14.48
N LEU A 30 -7.49 21.93 -14.78
CA LEU A 30 -7.14 20.63 -15.32
C LEU A 30 -6.44 20.74 -16.69
N ILE A 31 -7.01 21.50 -17.62
CA ILE A 31 -6.46 21.69 -18.97
C ILE A 31 -5.08 22.36 -18.91
N THR A 32 -4.98 23.50 -18.21
CA THR A 32 -3.71 24.25 -18.08
C THR A 32 -2.62 23.41 -17.42
N SER A 33 -2.97 22.59 -16.42
CA SER A 33 -2.01 21.68 -15.79
C SER A 33 -1.61 20.51 -16.70
N GLU A 34 -2.48 20.05 -17.61
CA GLU A 34 -2.13 19.03 -18.61
C GLU A 34 -1.15 19.61 -19.66
N ALA A 35 -1.38 20.83 -20.14
CA ALA A 35 -0.45 21.52 -21.05
C ALA A 35 0.95 21.67 -20.42
N SER A 36 1.01 22.08 -19.15
CA SER A 36 2.26 22.18 -18.39
C SER A 36 2.94 20.82 -18.25
N TYR A 37 2.17 19.77 -17.95
CA TYR A 37 2.68 18.41 -17.84
C TYR A 37 3.26 17.89 -19.16
N ILE A 38 2.57 18.11 -20.28
CA ILE A 38 3.04 17.75 -21.62
C ILE A 38 4.32 18.48 -21.99
N HIS A 39 4.43 19.76 -21.63
CA HIS A 39 5.67 20.50 -21.83
C HIS A 39 6.85 19.81 -21.11
N SER A 40 6.68 19.44 -19.85
CA SER A 40 7.72 18.72 -19.08
C SER A 40 8.02 17.33 -19.66
N LEU A 41 7.00 16.57 -20.08
CA LEU A 41 7.23 15.28 -20.76
C LEU A 41 7.96 15.44 -22.09
N SER A 42 7.70 16.54 -22.81
CA SER A 42 8.39 16.85 -24.07
C SER A 42 9.87 17.12 -23.86
N VAL A 43 10.25 17.74 -22.73
CA VAL A 43 11.67 17.84 -22.34
C VAL A 43 12.24 16.45 -22.07
N ALA A 44 11.55 15.63 -21.27
CA ALA A 44 12.02 14.28 -20.93
C ALA A 44 12.24 13.39 -22.17
N VAL A 45 11.29 13.41 -23.11
CA VAL A 45 11.32 12.57 -24.31
C VAL A 45 12.20 13.19 -25.41
N GLY A 46 12.06 14.49 -25.68
CA GLY A 46 12.77 15.16 -26.76
C GLY A 46 14.24 15.43 -26.43
N HIS A 47 14.51 16.02 -25.26
CA HIS A 47 15.85 16.46 -24.88
C HIS A 47 16.70 15.34 -24.30
N PHE A 48 16.16 14.54 -23.36
CA PHE A 48 16.93 13.45 -22.75
C PHE A 48 16.87 12.16 -23.58
N LEU A 49 15.69 11.57 -23.75
CA LEU A 49 15.56 10.29 -24.46
C LEU A 49 15.97 10.38 -25.95
N GLY A 50 15.74 11.54 -26.56
CA GLY A 50 16.13 11.86 -27.94
C GLY A 50 17.60 12.25 -28.13
N SER A 51 18.36 12.44 -27.05
CA SER A 51 19.79 12.76 -27.15
C SER A 51 20.58 11.58 -27.73
N ALA A 52 21.27 11.82 -28.84
CA ALA A 52 22.15 10.82 -29.45
C ALA A 52 23.28 10.43 -28.50
N GLU A 53 23.90 11.42 -27.83
CA GLU A 53 24.99 11.19 -26.88
C GLU A 53 24.55 10.32 -25.70
N LEU A 54 23.36 10.60 -25.13
CA LEU A 54 22.82 9.78 -24.06
C LEU A 54 22.44 8.38 -24.59
N SER A 55 21.85 8.30 -25.78
CA SER A 55 21.44 7.03 -26.37
C SER A 55 22.61 6.13 -26.77
N GLU A 56 23.78 6.68 -27.08
CA GLU A 56 25.01 5.89 -27.31
C GLU A 56 25.67 5.46 -26.00
N CYS A 57 25.55 6.30 -24.96
CA CYS A 57 26.02 5.98 -23.62
C CYS A 57 25.20 4.87 -22.96
N LEU A 58 23.89 4.82 -23.25
CA LEU A 58 22.96 3.81 -22.74
C LEU A 58 22.84 2.65 -23.72
N GLY A 59 23.04 1.42 -23.25
CA GLY A 59 22.62 0.24 -24.00
C GLY A 59 21.09 0.19 -24.15
N ALA A 60 20.58 -0.60 -25.11
CA ALA A 60 19.13 -0.73 -25.35
C ALA A 60 18.34 -1.12 -24.09
N GLN A 61 18.90 -2.03 -23.28
CA GLN A 61 18.30 -2.48 -22.03
C GLN A 61 18.24 -1.37 -20.98
N ASP A 62 19.33 -0.62 -20.79
CA ASP A 62 19.39 0.47 -19.81
C ASP A 62 18.50 1.64 -20.21
N LYS A 63 18.41 1.92 -21.51
CA LYS A 63 17.46 2.90 -22.06
C LYS A 63 16.02 2.47 -21.76
N GLN A 64 15.67 1.21 -22.00
CA GLN A 64 14.35 0.68 -21.69
C GLN A 64 14.05 0.69 -20.18
N TRP A 65 15.03 0.38 -19.34
CA TRP A 65 14.85 0.38 -17.89
C TRP A 65 14.80 1.77 -17.27
N LEU A 66 15.50 2.75 -17.83
CA LEU A 66 15.51 4.12 -17.32
C LEU A 66 14.27 4.91 -17.75
N PHE A 67 13.88 4.80 -19.02
CA PHE A 67 12.77 5.57 -19.58
C PHE A 67 11.46 4.80 -19.65
N SER A 68 11.46 3.46 -19.55
CA SER A 68 10.24 2.65 -19.53
C SER A 68 9.30 3.04 -20.69
N LYS A 69 8.00 3.14 -20.42
CA LYS A 69 6.96 3.57 -21.37
C LYS A 69 6.77 5.09 -21.48
N LEU A 70 7.76 5.91 -21.11
CA LEU A 70 7.62 7.38 -21.10
C LEU A 70 7.12 7.97 -22.44
N PRO A 71 7.58 7.49 -23.62
CA PRO A 71 7.06 7.99 -24.90
C PRO A 71 5.56 7.74 -25.06
N GLU A 72 5.08 6.54 -24.70
CA GLU A 72 3.66 6.20 -24.80
C GLU A 72 2.80 6.97 -23.79
N VAL A 73 3.35 7.26 -22.61
CA VAL A 73 2.72 8.16 -21.63
C VAL A 73 2.53 9.55 -22.24
N LYS A 74 3.60 10.13 -22.80
CA LYS A 74 3.54 11.44 -23.48
C LYS A 74 2.50 11.46 -24.59
N SER A 75 2.56 10.53 -25.54
CA SER A 75 1.62 10.49 -26.67
C SER A 75 0.17 10.21 -26.27
N THR A 76 -0.07 9.59 -25.10
CA THR A 76 -1.43 9.42 -24.57
C THR A 76 -1.94 10.72 -23.96
N SER A 77 -1.11 11.40 -23.17
CA SER A 77 -1.47 12.70 -22.60
C SER A 77 -1.61 13.81 -23.65
N GLU A 78 -0.85 13.76 -24.75
CA GLU A 78 -0.98 14.74 -25.85
C GLU A 78 -2.35 14.63 -26.52
N ARG A 79 -2.82 13.41 -26.78
CA ARG A 79 -4.16 13.17 -27.33
C ARG A 79 -5.25 13.57 -26.34
N PHE A 80 -5.05 13.30 -25.06
CA PHE A 80 -5.97 13.74 -24.02
C PHE A 80 -6.10 15.27 -23.98
N LEU A 81 -4.97 16.00 -23.99
CA LEU A 81 -4.98 17.47 -24.03
C LEU A 81 -5.67 17.98 -25.30
N GLN A 82 -5.35 17.40 -26.45
CA GLN A 82 -5.97 17.79 -27.72
C GLN A 82 -7.50 17.66 -27.69
N ASP A 83 -8.02 16.55 -27.16
CA ASP A 83 -9.47 16.36 -27.04
C ASP A 83 -10.10 17.34 -26.04
N LEU A 84 -9.40 17.68 -24.95
CA LEU A 84 -9.86 18.70 -24.00
C LEU A 84 -9.94 20.09 -24.63
N GLU A 85 -8.91 20.47 -25.39
CA GLU A 85 -8.85 21.76 -26.09
C GLU A 85 -9.96 21.86 -27.14
N GLN A 86 -10.19 20.81 -27.93
CA GLN A 86 -11.29 20.76 -28.91
C GLN A 86 -12.67 20.92 -28.26
N ARG A 87 -12.89 20.30 -27.09
CA ARG A 87 -14.15 20.44 -26.36
C ARG A 87 -14.34 21.85 -25.79
N LEU A 88 -13.26 22.44 -25.28
CA LEU A 88 -13.26 23.81 -24.77
C LEU A 88 -13.55 24.83 -25.89
N GLU A 89 -12.94 24.66 -27.06
CA GLU A 89 -13.17 25.51 -28.24
C GLU A 89 -14.60 25.40 -28.76
N ALA A 90 -15.21 24.20 -28.69
CA ALA A 90 -16.57 23.97 -29.15
C ALA A 90 -17.63 24.63 -28.24
N ASP A 91 -17.49 24.53 -26.92
CA ASP A 91 -18.41 25.17 -25.96
C ASP A 91 -17.71 25.47 -24.63
N VAL A 92 -17.27 26.72 -24.46
CA VAL A 92 -16.56 27.20 -23.27
C VAL A 92 -17.41 27.10 -21.98
N LEU A 93 -18.74 27.12 -22.09
CA LEU A 93 -19.63 27.16 -20.91
C LEU A 93 -20.14 25.78 -20.52
N ARG A 94 -20.36 24.87 -21.48
CA ARG A 94 -20.99 23.56 -21.23
C ARG A 94 -20.08 22.36 -21.46
N PHE A 95 -18.81 22.56 -21.81
CA PHE A 95 -17.91 21.41 -21.98
C PHE A 95 -17.77 20.61 -20.68
N SER A 96 -17.70 19.28 -20.83
CA SER A 96 -17.34 18.35 -19.77
C SER A 96 -15.90 17.89 -19.97
N VAL A 97 -15.20 17.75 -18.85
CA VAL A 97 -13.85 17.17 -18.80
C VAL A 97 -13.92 15.70 -18.43
N CYS A 98 -14.99 15.29 -17.74
CA CYS A 98 -15.12 13.98 -17.13
C CYS A 98 -15.41 12.88 -18.16
N ASP A 99 -16.15 13.17 -19.24
CA ASP A 99 -16.33 12.24 -20.37
C ASP A 99 -15.01 12.01 -21.09
N VAL A 100 -14.22 13.07 -21.30
CA VAL A 100 -12.90 12.97 -21.94
C VAL A 100 -11.97 12.11 -21.07
N VAL A 101 -11.97 12.31 -19.75
CA VAL A 101 -11.22 11.44 -18.82
C VAL A 101 -11.64 9.98 -18.95
N LEU A 102 -12.95 9.70 -18.98
CA LEU A 102 -13.47 8.34 -19.12
C LEU A 102 -13.14 7.72 -20.47
N HIS A 103 -13.17 8.52 -21.55
CA HIS A 103 -12.78 8.09 -22.88
C HIS A 103 -11.31 7.65 -22.94
N HIS A 104 -10.41 8.40 -22.28
CA HIS A 104 -8.97 8.12 -22.25
C HIS A 104 -8.55 7.12 -21.18
N TYR A 105 -9.41 6.81 -20.21
CA TYR A 105 -9.10 5.90 -19.10
C TYR A 105 -8.45 4.56 -19.52
N PRO A 106 -8.95 3.81 -20.53
CA PRO A 106 -8.32 2.56 -20.95
C PRO A 106 -6.88 2.77 -21.44
N ALA A 107 -6.62 3.88 -22.12
CA ALA A 107 -5.28 4.24 -22.58
C ALA A 107 -4.38 4.65 -21.41
N PHE A 108 -4.90 5.43 -20.45
CA PHE A 108 -4.18 5.76 -19.22
C PHE A 108 -3.76 4.51 -18.46
N ARG A 109 -4.70 3.60 -18.20
CA ARG A 109 -4.41 2.34 -17.51
C ARG A 109 -3.31 1.55 -18.22
N ARG A 110 -3.37 1.44 -19.56
CA ARG A 110 -2.39 0.68 -20.35
C ARG A 110 -0.95 1.23 -20.27
N VAL A 111 -0.77 2.55 -20.13
CA VAL A 111 0.55 3.19 -20.17
C VAL A 111 1.08 3.57 -18.79
N TYR A 112 0.24 4.12 -17.92
CA TYR A 112 0.65 4.57 -16.58
C TYR A 112 0.90 3.39 -15.63
N LEU A 113 0.05 2.36 -15.63
CA LEU A 113 0.19 1.22 -14.73
C LEU A 113 1.59 0.55 -14.84
N PRO A 114 2.04 0.10 -16.03
CA PRO A 114 3.39 -0.47 -16.17
C PRO A 114 4.51 0.57 -15.97
N TYR A 115 4.29 1.85 -16.28
CA TYR A 115 5.30 2.88 -16.03
C TYR A 115 5.55 3.04 -14.53
N VAL A 116 4.49 3.32 -13.77
CA VAL A 116 4.53 3.51 -12.32
C VAL A 116 5.03 2.27 -11.60
N THR A 117 4.60 1.08 -12.04
CA THR A 117 5.08 -0.20 -11.49
C THR A 117 6.61 -0.27 -11.55
N ASN A 118 7.22 0.18 -12.65
CA ASN A 118 8.66 0.11 -12.87
C ASN A 118 9.48 1.27 -12.29
N GLN A 119 8.87 2.24 -11.60
CA GLN A 119 9.55 3.44 -11.09
C GLN A 119 10.78 3.12 -10.22
N ALA A 120 10.66 2.11 -9.34
CA ALA A 120 11.77 1.69 -8.49
C ALA A 120 12.94 1.11 -9.30
N TYR A 121 12.67 0.43 -10.43
CA TYR A 121 13.71 -0.05 -11.33
C TYR A 121 14.36 1.09 -12.12
N GLN A 122 13.59 2.11 -12.51
CA GLN A 122 14.12 3.31 -13.15
C GLN A 122 15.11 4.02 -12.21
N GLU A 123 14.72 4.22 -10.95
CA GLU A 123 15.57 4.84 -9.94
C GLU A 123 16.84 4.03 -9.67
N ARG A 124 16.74 2.70 -9.50
CA ARG A 124 17.92 1.84 -9.33
C ARG A 124 18.83 1.84 -10.55
N THR A 125 18.25 1.81 -11.75
CA THR A 125 19.01 1.90 -13.01
C THR A 125 19.75 3.23 -13.07
N TYR A 126 19.10 4.34 -12.75
CA TYR A 126 19.71 5.65 -12.66
C TYR A 126 20.89 5.68 -11.68
N GLN A 127 20.69 5.20 -10.45
CA GLN A 127 21.76 5.15 -9.43
C GLN A 127 22.92 4.24 -9.85
N ARG A 128 22.62 3.08 -10.44
CA ARG A 128 23.64 2.17 -10.96
C ARG A 128 24.44 2.83 -12.08
N LEU A 129 23.79 3.51 -13.02
CA LEU A 129 24.45 4.21 -14.12
C LEU A 129 25.34 5.35 -13.62
N LEU A 130 24.94 6.07 -12.57
CA LEU A 130 25.80 7.08 -11.95
C LEU A 130 27.09 6.51 -11.35
N LEU A 131 27.04 5.29 -10.81
CA LEU A 131 28.18 4.65 -10.15
C LEU A 131 29.06 3.85 -11.11
N GLU A 132 28.44 3.10 -12.03
CA GLU A 132 29.11 2.09 -12.84
C GLU A 132 29.45 2.57 -14.27
N ASN A 133 28.73 3.57 -14.80
CA ASN A 133 28.98 4.09 -16.15
C ASN A 133 29.73 5.43 -16.08
N PRO A 134 31.04 5.48 -16.39
CA PRO A 134 31.86 6.67 -16.21
C PRO A 134 31.48 7.83 -17.14
N LYS A 135 30.78 7.57 -18.25
CA LYS A 135 30.35 8.61 -19.20
C LYS A 135 29.03 9.26 -18.79
N PHE A 136 28.15 8.51 -18.12
CA PHE A 136 26.77 8.90 -17.87
C PHE A 136 26.65 10.19 -17.03
N PRO A 137 27.36 10.38 -15.89
CA PRO A 137 27.25 11.61 -15.10
C PRO A 137 27.62 12.88 -15.88
N GLY A 138 28.66 12.81 -16.72
CA GLY A 138 29.13 13.96 -17.50
C GLY A 138 28.16 14.36 -18.62
N ILE A 139 27.57 13.38 -19.30
CA ILE A 139 26.54 13.61 -20.31
C ILE A 139 25.28 14.18 -19.66
N LEU A 140 24.87 13.58 -18.54
CA LEU A 140 23.68 14.01 -17.81
C LEU A 140 23.81 15.46 -17.34
N ALA A 141 24.94 15.83 -16.73
CA ALA A 141 25.19 17.20 -16.29
C ALA A 141 25.08 18.22 -17.44
N ARG A 142 25.68 17.93 -18.60
CA ARG A 142 25.55 18.78 -19.79
C ARG A 142 24.11 18.92 -20.28
N LEU A 143 23.33 17.83 -20.26
CA LEU A 143 21.92 17.87 -20.65
C LEU A 143 21.09 18.68 -19.64
N GLU A 144 21.35 18.52 -18.34
CA GLU A 144 20.63 19.23 -17.26
C GLU A 144 20.94 20.74 -17.21
N GLU A 145 22.11 21.16 -17.71
CA GLU A 145 22.48 22.58 -17.87
C GLU A 145 21.67 23.32 -18.94
N SER A 146 21.02 22.59 -19.84
CA SER A 146 20.20 23.19 -20.91
C SER A 146 19.04 24.02 -20.31
N PRO A 147 18.76 25.23 -20.84
CA PRO A 147 17.69 26.08 -20.31
C PRO A 147 16.30 25.44 -20.40
N VAL A 148 16.10 24.50 -21.34
CA VAL A 148 14.84 23.75 -21.49
C VAL A 148 14.51 22.91 -20.24
N CYS A 149 15.53 22.54 -19.46
CA CYS A 149 15.37 21.77 -18.23
C CYS A 149 14.92 22.63 -17.03
N GLN A 150 15.00 23.97 -17.15
CA GLN A 150 14.62 24.90 -16.06
C GLN A 150 15.28 24.57 -14.71
N ARG A 151 16.55 24.12 -14.74
CA ARG A 151 17.33 23.68 -13.56
C ARG A 151 16.76 22.44 -12.84
N LEU A 152 15.91 21.67 -13.50
CA LEU A 152 15.42 20.39 -12.99
C LEU A 152 16.30 19.25 -13.49
N PRO A 153 16.69 18.30 -12.62
CA PRO A 153 17.40 17.10 -13.03
C PRO A 153 16.45 16.12 -13.76
N LEU A 154 17.02 15.15 -14.48
CA LEU A 154 16.27 14.12 -15.20
C LEU A 154 15.27 13.39 -14.28
N THR A 155 15.68 13.08 -13.05
CA THR A 155 14.85 12.38 -12.06
C THR A 155 13.55 13.13 -11.74
N SER A 156 13.56 14.47 -11.76
CA SER A 156 12.37 15.30 -11.56
C SER A 156 11.36 15.16 -12.70
N PHE A 157 11.79 14.80 -13.90
CA PHE A 157 10.89 14.51 -15.02
C PHE A 157 10.36 13.07 -15.00
N LEU A 158 11.21 12.11 -14.62
CA LEU A 158 10.84 10.68 -14.55
C LEU A 158 9.78 10.38 -13.49
N ILE A 159 9.64 11.21 -12.45
CA ILE A 159 8.60 11.03 -11.43
C ILE A 159 7.22 11.60 -11.83
N LEU A 160 7.16 12.45 -12.85
CA LEU A 160 5.95 13.17 -13.21
C LEU A 160 4.75 12.26 -13.55
N PRO A 161 4.90 11.12 -14.26
CA PRO A 161 3.74 10.27 -14.54
C PRO A 161 3.04 9.72 -13.30
N PHE A 162 3.79 9.39 -12.25
CA PHE A 162 3.22 8.98 -10.96
C PHE A 162 2.48 10.13 -10.27
N GLN A 163 3.06 11.32 -10.30
CA GLN A 163 2.43 12.53 -9.74
C GLN A 163 1.20 12.95 -10.54
N ARG A 164 1.21 12.76 -11.87
CA ARG A 164 0.10 13.17 -12.73
C ARG A 164 -1.15 12.36 -12.46
N ILE A 165 -1.05 11.03 -12.38
CA ILE A 165 -2.24 10.20 -12.20
C ILE A 165 -2.91 10.44 -10.84
N THR A 166 -2.11 10.71 -9.80
CA THR A 166 -2.61 11.10 -8.48
C THR A 166 -3.22 12.50 -8.48
N ARG A 167 -2.59 13.46 -9.18
CA ARG A 167 -3.12 14.83 -9.31
C ARG A 167 -4.40 14.89 -10.15
N LEU A 168 -4.51 14.10 -11.22
CA LEU A 168 -5.70 14.07 -12.06
C LEU A 168 -6.93 13.62 -11.26
N LYS A 169 -6.77 12.61 -10.38
CA LYS A 169 -7.81 12.21 -9.43
C LYS A 169 -8.25 13.39 -8.54
N MET A 170 -7.32 14.13 -7.95
CA MET A 170 -7.64 15.28 -7.08
C MET A 170 -8.34 16.42 -7.84
N LEU A 171 -7.94 16.68 -9.09
CA LEU A 171 -8.56 17.69 -9.94
C LEU A 171 -10.01 17.32 -10.26
N VAL A 172 -10.26 16.06 -10.62
CA VAL A 172 -11.63 15.56 -10.86
C VAL A 172 -12.45 15.57 -9.57
N GLU A 173 -11.86 15.25 -8.41
CA GLU A 173 -12.52 15.38 -7.11
C GLU A 173 -12.93 16.83 -6.81
N ASN A 174 -12.09 17.81 -7.16
CA ASN A 174 -12.40 19.22 -7.00
C ASN A 174 -13.53 19.67 -7.93
N ILE A 175 -13.62 19.11 -9.15
CA ILE A 175 -14.75 19.33 -10.06
C ILE A 175 -16.03 18.74 -9.44
N LEU A 176 -15.99 17.48 -9.01
CA LEU A 176 -17.13 16.78 -8.40
C LEU A 176 -17.70 17.53 -7.18
N LYS A 177 -16.83 18.11 -6.33
CA LYS A 177 -17.26 18.91 -5.16
C LYS A 177 -17.99 20.20 -5.52
N ARG A 178 -17.91 20.64 -6.78
CA ARG A 178 -18.45 21.92 -7.27
C ARG A 178 -19.57 21.74 -8.28
N THR A 179 -19.80 20.52 -8.77
CA THR A 179 -20.94 20.19 -9.64
C THR A 179 -22.25 20.21 -8.84
N ALA A 180 -23.34 20.61 -9.50
CA ALA A 180 -24.66 20.64 -8.87
C ALA A 180 -25.15 19.23 -8.52
N GLN A 181 -25.70 19.08 -7.32
CA GLN A 181 -26.18 17.79 -6.84
C GLN A 181 -27.40 17.29 -7.64
N GLY A 182 -27.42 16.01 -8.00
CA GLY A 182 -28.44 15.36 -8.82
C GLY A 182 -28.33 15.67 -10.31
N SER A 183 -27.21 16.23 -10.78
CA SER A 183 -26.98 16.54 -12.19
C SER A 183 -26.29 15.40 -12.95
N GLU A 184 -26.47 15.34 -14.27
CA GLU A 184 -25.72 14.40 -15.13
C GLU A 184 -24.20 14.62 -15.03
N ASP A 185 -23.76 15.86 -14.78
CA ASP A 185 -22.36 16.22 -14.58
C ASP A 185 -21.80 15.63 -13.28
N GLU A 186 -22.60 15.55 -12.20
CA GLU A 186 -22.20 14.87 -10.96
C GLU A 186 -22.00 13.37 -11.19
N ASP A 187 -22.94 12.71 -11.90
CA ASP A 187 -22.84 11.28 -12.23
C ASP A 187 -21.58 10.98 -13.06
N MET A 188 -21.30 11.83 -14.04
CA MET A 188 -20.11 11.74 -14.88
C MET A 188 -18.82 11.99 -14.11
N ALA A 189 -18.78 13.04 -13.29
CA ALA A 189 -17.62 13.35 -12.45
C ALA A 189 -17.36 12.24 -11.42
N THR A 190 -18.41 11.63 -10.87
CA THR A 190 -18.32 10.48 -9.96
C THR A 190 -17.71 9.27 -10.66
N LYS A 191 -18.18 8.94 -11.87
CA LYS A 191 -17.61 7.84 -12.68
C LYS A 191 -16.14 8.08 -12.99
N ALA A 192 -15.79 9.29 -13.45
CA ALA A 192 -14.41 9.66 -13.77
C ALA A 192 -13.50 9.59 -12.53
N PHE A 193 -13.98 10.09 -11.39
CA PHE A 193 -13.26 10.03 -10.13
C PHE A 193 -13.00 8.58 -9.69
N ASN A 194 -14.02 7.71 -9.75
CA ASN A 194 -13.88 6.31 -9.37
C ASN A 194 -12.91 5.56 -10.28
N ALA A 195 -12.98 5.76 -11.59
CA ALA A 195 -12.03 5.19 -12.54
C ALA A 195 -10.58 5.60 -12.22
N LEU A 196 -10.33 6.89 -11.98
CA LEU A 196 -8.99 7.36 -11.60
C LEU A 196 -8.54 6.85 -10.22
N LYS A 197 -9.46 6.76 -9.25
CA LYS A 197 -9.20 6.18 -7.93
C LYS A 197 -8.76 4.72 -8.05
N GLU A 198 -9.47 3.92 -8.83
CA GLU A 198 -9.13 2.53 -9.12
C GLU A 198 -7.75 2.40 -9.76
N LEU A 199 -7.43 3.23 -10.76
CA LEU A 199 -6.12 3.19 -11.41
C LEU A 199 -4.98 3.57 -10.44
N VAL A 200 -5.18 4.55 -9.56
CA VAL A 200 -4.19 4.89 -8.52
C VAL A 200 -4.00 3.71 -7.55
N GLN A 201 -5.09 3.07 -7.13
CA GLN A 201 -5.04 1.89 -6.26
C GLN A 201 -4.34 0.71 -6.94
N GLU A 202 -4.64 0.45 -8.22
CA GLU A 202 -4.02 -0.60 -9.00
C GLU A 202 -2.51 -0.35 -9.19
N CYS A 203 -2.11 0.90 -9.45
CA CYS A 203 -0.70 1.30 -9.50
C CYS A 203 0.01 0.96 -8.18
N ASN A 204 -0.57 1.35 -7.04
CA ASN A 204 0.00 1.10 -5.72
C ASN A 204 0.12 -0.41 -5.42
N ALA A 205 -0.96 -1.16 -5.67
CA ALA A 205 -1.01 -2.61 -5.49
C ALA A 205 0.03 -3.33 -6.37
N SER A 206 0.21 -2.87 -7.62
CA SER A 206 1.19 -3.41 -8.55
C SER A 206 2.63 -3.16 -8.07
N VAL A 207 2.95 -1.94 -7.63
CA VAL A 207 4.26 -1.62 -7.04
C VAL A 207 4.54 -2.50 -5.81
N GLN A 208 3.55 -2.68 -4.94
CA GLN A 208 3.68 -3.55 -3.77
C GLN A 208 3.86 -5.02 -4.17
N SER A 209 3.09 -5.51 -5.14
CA SER A 209 3.23 -6.88 -5.68
C SER A 209 4.62 -7.13 -6.25
N MET A 210 5.17 -6.15 -6.96
CA MET A 210 6.50 -6.23 -7.53
C MET A 210 7.59 -6.32 -6.46
N LYS A 211 7.50 -5.48 -5.41
CA LYS A 211 8.41 -5.56 -4.24
C LYS A 211 8.34 -6.93 -3.56
N ARG A 212 7.14 -7.45 -3.33
CA ARG A 212 6.92 -8.79 -2.75
C ARG A 212 7.53 -9.89 -3.63
N THR A 213 7.37 -9.80 -4.95
CA THR A 213 7.96 -10.76 -5.90
C THR A 213 9.49 -10.71 -5.88
N GLU A 214 10.08 -9.52 -5.81
CA GLU A 214 11.53 -9.35 -5.70
C GLU A 214 12.08 -9.97 -4.41
N GLU A 215 11.42 -9.76 -3.28
CA GLU A 215 11.77 -10.41 -2.00
C GLU A 215 11.74 -11.94 -2.12
N LEU A 216 10.72 -12.50 -2.78
CA LEU A 216 10.64 -13.95 -3.04
C LEU A 216 11.78 -14.45 -3.94
N ILE A 217 12.19 -13.68 -4.96
CA ILE A 217 13.34 -14.03 -5.81
C ILE A 217 14.62 -14.06 -4.98
N HIS A 218 14.85 -13.04 -4.14
CA HIS A 218 16.02 -13.01 -3.26
C HIS A 218 16.03 -14.16 -2.26
N LEU A 219 14.86 -14.50 -1.70
CA LEU A 219 14.73 -15.62 -0.79
C LEU A 219 14.92 -16.97 -1.51
N SER A 220 14.39 -17.12 -2.71
CA SER A 220 14.54 -18.34 -3.53
C SER A 220 16.00 -18.67 -3.82
N LYS A 221 16.88 -17.67 -3.93
CA LYS A 221 18.33 -17.87 -4.09
C LYS A 221 19.01 -18.42 -2.83
N LYS A 222 18.38 -18.27 -1.66
CA LYS A 222 18.89 -18.72 -0.35
C LYS A 222 18.26 -20.03 0.13
N ILE A 223 17.10 -20.40 -0.40
CA ILE A 223 16.36 -21.60 -0.01
C ILE A 223 16.79 -22.81 -0.86
N HIS A 224 16.99 -23.93 -0.20
CA HIS A 224 17.17 -25.24 -0.80
C HIS A 224 16.20 -26.24 -0.16
N PHE A 225 15.58 -27.12 -0.94
CA PHE A 225 14.64 -28.11 -0.44
C PHE A 225 15.35 -29.45 -0.29
N GLU A 226 15.35 -30.03 0.92
CA GLU A 226 15.93 -31.37 1.17
C GLU A 226 15.01 -32.50 0.64
N GLY A 227 13.83 -32.17 0.11
CA GLY A 227 12.83 -33.12 -0.41
C GLY A 227 12.02 -32.57 -1.58
N LYS A 228 10.68 -32.66 -1.51
CA LYS A 228 9.79 -32.18 -2.58
C LYS A 228 9.98 -30.68 -2.81
N ILE A 229 10.29 -30.31 -4.05
CA ILE A 229 10.43 -28.91 -4.46
C ILE A 229 9.08 -28.21 -4.33
N PHE A 230 9.08 -27.06 -3.68
CA PHE A 230 7.93 -26.17 -3.58
C PHE A 230 8.20 -24.91 -4.42
N PRO A 231 7.31 -24.52 -5.35
CA PRO A 231 7.50 -23.34 -6.18
C PRO A 231 7.30 -22.09 -5.32
N LEU A 232 8.41 -21.49 -4.85
CA LEU A 232 8.39 -20.36 -3.92
C LEU A 232 7.88 -19.07 -4.56
N ILE A 233 8.20 -18.82 -5.83
CA ILE A 233 7.83 -17.60 -6.54
C ILE A 233 6.40 -17.75 -7.07
N SER A 234 5.50 -16.88 -6.62
CA SER A 234 4.10 -16.79 -7.06
C SER A 234 3.62 -15.35 -6.97
N GLN A 235 2.80 -14.90 -7.91
CA GLN A 235 2.27 -13.53 -7.94
C GLN A 235 1.36 -13.20 -6.74
N ALA A 236 0.69 -14.21 -6.20
CA ALA A 236 -0.24 -14.05 -5.07
C ALA A 236 0.43 -14.36 -3.71
N ARG A 237 1.75 -14.60 -3.68
CA ARG A 237 2.47 -14.96 -2.45
C ARG A 237 3.26 -13.78 -1.91
N TRP A 238 3.24 -13.61 -0.60
CA TRP A 238 4.10 -12.68 0.12
C TRP A 238 4.51 -13.22 1.47
N LEU A 239 5.67 -12.77 1.94
CA LEU A 239 6.19 -13.16 3.24
C LEU A 239 5.45 -12.38 4.33
N VAL A 240 4.80 -13.10 5.24
CA VAL A 240 4.08 -12.54 6.39
C VAL A 240 4.99 -12.40 7.59
N ARG A 241 5.85 -13.39 7.84
CA ARG A 241 6.81 -13.36 8.95
C ARG A 241 7.93 -14.36 8.71
N HIS A 242 9.12 -14.08 9.22
CA HIS A 242 10.20 -15.05 9.24
C HIS A 242 11.06 -14.90 10.49
N GLY A 243 11.73 -15.98 10.92
CA GLY A 243 12.55 -15.93 12.13
C GLY A 243 12.95 -17.29 12.67
N GLU A 244 13.87 -17.26 13.62
CA GLU A 244 14.39 -18.45 14.28
C GLU A 244 13.68 -18.70 15.60
N LEU A 245 13.20 -19.93 15.80
CA LEU A 245 12.65 -20.41 17.06
C LEU A 245 13.44 -21.63 17.52
N MET A 246 13.28 -22.00 18.80
CA MET A 246 13.83 -23.25 19.31
C MET A 246 12.75 -24.32 19.32
N GLU A 247 12.97 -25.40 18.57
CA GLU A 247 12.21 -26.63 18.69
C GLU A 247 12.64 -27.37 19.95
N LEU A 248 11.67 -27.66 20.80
CA LEU A 248 11.82 -28.47 22.00
C LEU A 248 11.48 -29.94 21.67
N ALA A 249 12.18 -30.86 22.31
CA ALA A 249 11.84 -32.28 22.19
C ALA A 249 10.37 -32.56 22.59
N PRO A 250 9.73 -33.60 22.02
CA PRO A 250 8.35 -33.95 22.33
C PRO A 250 8.12 -34.11 23.83
N LEU A 251 6.95 -33.69 24.31
CA LEU A 251 6.60 -33.83 25.73
C LEU A 251 6.52 -35.33 26.08
N PRO A 252 7.32 -35.83 27.02
CA PRO A 252 7.18 -37.20 27.49
C PRO A 252 5.84 -37.35 28.24
N ALA A 253 5.20 -38.51 28.11
CA ALA A 253 3.95 -38.83 28.82
C ALA A 253 4.10 -38.86 30.36
N VAL A 254 5.34 -38.83 30.87
CA VAL A 254 5.69 -38.78 32.29
C VAL A 254 6.68 -37.63 32.50
N PRO A 255 6.45 -36.70 33.45
CA PRO A 255 7.39 -35.62 33.73
C PRO A 255 8.66 -36.19 34.40
N PRO A 256 9.86 -36.09 33.80
CA PRO A 256 11.09 -36.51 34.46
C PRO A 256 11.56 -35.42 35.43
N ALA A 257 12.22 -35.84 36.52
CA ALA A 257 12.67 -34.96 37.61
C ALA A 257 13.68 -33.87 37.19
N LYS A 258 14.33 -34.00 36.02
CA LYS A 258 15.21 -32.98 35.41
C LYS A 258 15.19 -33.10 33.87
N LEU A 259 14.28 -32.39 33.21
CA LEU A 259 14.11 -32.43 31.76
C LEU A 259 15.19 -31.57 31.06
N LYS A 260 16.34 -32.15 30.66
CA LYS A 260 17.22 -31.53 29.64
C LYS A 260 16.59 -31.77 28.27
N LEU A 261 15.66 -30.90 27.86
CA LEU A 261 15.13 -30.89 26.50
C LEU A 261 16.28 -30.60 25.52
N SER A 262 16.59 -31.57 24.64
CA SER A 262 17.36 -31.27 23.44
C SER A 262 16.60 -30.19 22.67
N SER A 263 17.27 -29.07 22.40
CA SER A 263 16.70 -27.97 21.62
C SER A 263 17.45 -27.83 20.31
N LYS A 264 16.70 -27.68 19.21
CA LYS A 264 17.24 -27.47 17.88
C LYS A 264 16.72 -26.14 17.35
N ALA A 265 17.59 -25.35 16.72
CA ALA A 265 17.16 -24.15 16.03
C ALA A 265 16.36 -24.52 14.78
N VAL A 266 15.18 -23.94 14.64
CA VAL A 266 14.32 -24.09 13.47
C VAL A 266 13.95 -22.70 12.98
N TYR A 267 14.09 -22.48 11.68
CA TYR A 267 13.82 -21.21 11.04
C TYR A 267 12.53 -21.31 10.24
N LEU A 268 11.57 -20.43 10.54
CA LEU A 268 10.26 -20.38 9.93
C LEU A 268 10.25 -19.29 8.86
N HIS A 269 9.67 -19.61 7.70
CA HIS A 269 9.25 -18.63 6.70
C HIS A 269 7.75 -18.81 6.48
N LEU A 270 6.97 -17.89 7.00
CA LEU A 270 5.52 -17.88 6.89
C LEU A 270 5.11 -16.93 5.77
N PHE A 271 4.39 -17.47 4.80
CA PHE A 271 3.75 -16.75 3.72
C PHE A 271 2.23 -16.71 3.97
N ASN A 272 1.54 -15.87 3.22
CA ASN A 272 0.08 -15.77 3.28
C ASN A 272 -0.65 -17.08 2.93
N ASP A 273 -0.03 -17.97 2.16
CA ASP A 273 -0.64 -19.23 1.68
C ASP A 273 0.04 -20.51 2.20
N CYS A 274 1.22 -20.39 2.81
CA CYS A 274 2.00 -21.54 3.28
C CYS A 274 3.05 -21.21 4.34
N LEU A 275 3.55 -22.24 5.01
CA LEU A 275 4.65 -22.18 5.98
C LEU A 275 5.80 -23.10 5.52
N LEU A 276 7.03 -22.63 5.61
CA LEU A 276 8.26 -23.41 5.42
C LEU A 276 9.05 -23.49 6.73
N LEU A 277 9.40 -24.70 7.15
CA LEU A 277 10.35 -24.94 8.24
C LEU A 277 11.70 -25.35 7.65
N SER A 278 12.75 -24.68 8.12
CA SER A 278 14.09 -24.82 7.57
C SER A 278 15.16 -24.82 8.66
N ARG A 279 16.33 -25.38 8.33
CA ARG A 279 17.55 -25.25 9.13
C ARG A 279 18.47 -24.26 8.44
N ARG A 280 19.03 -23.33 9.21
CA ARG A 280 20.05 -22.42 8.70
C ARG A 280 21.34 -23.21 8.42
N LYS A 281 21.90 -23.02 7.24
CA LYS A 281 23.19 -23.58 6.80
C LYS A 281 24.22 -22.45 6.74
N GLU A 282 25.45 -22.79 6.39
CA GLU A 282 26.52 -21.82 6.14
C GLU A 282 26.12 -20.79 5.08
N LEU A 283 26.75 -19.61 5.13
CA LEU A 283 26.51 -18.50 4.20
C LEU A 283 25.07 -17.96 4.18
N GLY A 284 24.27 -18.22 5.21
CA GLY A 284 22.90 -17.72 5.32
C GLY A 284 21.90 -18.40 4.38
N LYS A 285 22.21 -19.61 3.91
CA LYS A 285 21.27 -20.46 3.17
C LYS A 285 20.33 -21.20 4.13
N PHE A 286 19.18 -21.61 3.64
CA PHE A 286 18.15 -22.33 4.40
C PHE A 286 17.85 -23.65 3.73
N ALA A 287 17.93 -24.74 4.50
CA ALA A 287 17.54 -26.06 4.04
C ALA A 287 16.14 -26.38 4.58
N VAL A 288 15.14 -26.29 3.70
CA VAL A 288 13.73 -26.56 4.00
C VAL A 288 13.53 -28.06 4.10
N PHE A 289 13.01 -28.50 5.24
CA PHE A 289 12.72 -29.91 5.52
C PHE A 289 11.20 -30.17 5.66
N VAL A 290 10.39 -29.13 5.89
CA VAL A 290 8.93 -29.23 5.93
C VAL A 290 8.29 -28.02 5.26
N HIS A 291 7.21 -28.26 4.52
CA HIS A 291 6.30 -27.22 4.03
C HIS A 291 4.85 -27.65 4.27
N ALA A 292 3.96 -26.68 4.51
CA ALA A 292 2.53 -26.91 4.74
C ALA A 292 1.70 -25.72 4.25
N LYS A 293 0.46 -25.96 3.82
CA LYS A 293 -0.50 -24.89 3.48
C LYS A 293 -1.09 -24.29 4.75
N MET A 294 -1.60 -23.05 4.70
CA MET A 294 -2.24 -22.43 5.88
C MET A 294 -3.40 -23.27 6.45
N ALA A 295 -4.23 -23.86 5.60
CA ALA A 295 -5.34 -24.73 6.03
C ALA A 295 -4.91 -26.03 6.74
N GLU A 296 -3.63 -26.38 6.66
CA GLU A 296 -3.06 -27.56 7.31
C GLU A 296 -2.48 -27.23 8.71
N LEU A 297 -2.46 -25.96 9.12
CA LEU A 297 -1.82 -25.54 10.36
C LEU A 297 -2.84 -25.52 11.52
N GLN A 298 -2.44 -26.09 12.65
CA GLN A 298 -3.12 -25.87 13.94
C GLN A 298 -2.11 -25.37 14.96
N VAL A 299 -2.45 -24.28 15.63
CA VAL A 299 -1.60 -23.68 16.67
C VAL A 299 -2.32 -23.69 18.00
N LYS A 300 -1.62 -24.09 19.04
CA LYS A 300 -2.10 -24.03 20.42
C LYS A 300 -1.13 -23.25 21.28
N ASP A 301 -1.59 -22.14 21.86
CA ASP A 301 -0.81 -21.41 22.86
C ASP A 301 -0.69 -22.25 24.15
N LEU A 302 0.54 -22.40 24.66
CA LEU A 302 0.83 -23.18 25.86
C LEU A 302 1.30 -22.30 27.03
N SER A 303 0.88 -21.04 27.06
CA SER A 303 1.10 -20.10 28.17
C SER A 303 0.93 -20.76 29.55
N LEU A 304 1.93 -20.50 30.42
CA LEU A 304 2.04 -20.90 31.82
C LEU A 304 0.68 -21.11 32.52
N LYS A 305 0.24 -22.37 32.65
CA LYS A 305 -0.59 -22.92 33.74
C LYS A 305 -1.09 -24.36 33.53
N LEU A 306 -1.06 -24.91 32.31
CA LEU A 306 -1.70 -26.22 32.06
C LEU A 306 -0.75 -27.43 31.88
N GLN A 307 0.56 -27.24 31.70
CA GLN A 307 1.49 -28.34 31.33
C GLN A 307 2.89 -28.28 31.99
N GLY A 308 3.17 -27.32 32.89
CA GLY A 308 4.45 -27.27 33.63
C GLY A 308 5.70 -26.90 32.80
N ILE A 309 5.54 -26.43 31.56
CA ILE A 309 6.66 -26.01 30.70
C ILE A 309 6.93 -24.51 30.91
N PRO A 310 8.10 -24.11 31.43
CA PRO A 310 8.43 -22.70 31.59
C PRO A 310 8.80 -22.06 30.23
N GLY A 311 8.40 -20.80 30.05
CA GLY A 311 8.80 -19.95 28.92
C GLY A 311 7.68 -19.64 27.92
N HIS A 312 8.05 -18.99 26.82
CA HIS A 312 7.13 -18.55 25.77
C HIS A 312 6.97 -19.64 24.69
N VAL A 313 6.16 -20.65 24.98
CA VAL A 313 6.04 -21.87 24.17
C VAL A 313 4.65 -21.98 23.52
N PHE A 314 4.60 -22.47 22.29
CA PHE A 314 3.38 -22.85 21.59
C PHE A 314 3.59 -24.15 20.80
N LEU A 315 2.49 -24.85 20.54
CA LEU A 315 2.49 -26.08 19.75
C LEU A 315 2.01 -25.78 18.34
N LEU A 316 2.78 -26.19 17.34
CA LEU A 316 2.40 -26.19 15.93
C LEU A 316 2.17 -27.62 15.45
N GLN A 317 0.95 -27.93 15.03
CA GLN A 317 0.56 -29.22 14.46
C GLN A 317 0.25 -29.05 12.98
N LEU A 318 0.71 -30.01 12.17
CA LEU A 318 0.44 -30.06 10.75
C LEU A 318 -0.55 -31.19 10.46
N LEU A 319 -1.66 -30.87 9.80
CA LEU A 319 -2.69 -31.81 9.39
C LEU A 319 -2.57 -32.14 7.91
N HIS A 320 -2.70 -33.40 7.53
CA HIS A 320 -2.82 -33.78 6.12
C HIS A 320 -3.89 -34.86 5.95
N GLY A 321 -5.12 -34.44 5.60
CA GLY A 321 -6.29 -35.32 5.62
C GLY A 321 -6.63 -35.78 7.04
N GLN A 322 -6.87 -37.09 7.24
CA GLN A 322 -7.11 -37.68 8.56
C GLN A 322 -5.83 -38.11 9.31
N HIS A 323 -4.64 -37.96 8.71
CA HIS A 323 -3.39 -38.36 9.33
C HIS A 323 -2.68 -37.17 9.99
N MET A 324 -2.36 -37.30 11.28
CA MET A 324 -1.52 -36.35 12.03
C MET A 324 -0.08 -36.42 11.52
N LYS A 325 0.45 -35.28 11.07
CA LYS A 325 1.83 -35.09 10.59
C LYS A 325 2.72 -34.62 11.77
N PRO A 326 4.01 -34.23 11.58
CA PRO A 326 4.88 -33.88 12.70
C PRO A 326 4.34 -32.70 13.50
N GLN A 327 4.49 -32.80 14.82
CA GLN A 327 4.18 -31.75 15.79
C GLN A 327 5.47 -31.07 16.24
N PHE A 328 5.45 -29.74 16.31
CA PHE A 328 6.60 -28.93 16.70
C PHE A 328 6.26 -28.14 17.95
N LEU A 329 6.98 -28.41 19.04
CA LEU A 329 6.90 -27.59 20.24
C LEU A 329 7.91 -26.46 20.11
N LEU A 330 7.44 -25.24 19.86
CA LEU A 330 8.28 -24.10 19.50
C LEU A 330 8.36 -23.12 20.67
N ARG A 331 9.58 -22.71 21.00
CA ARG A 331 9.86 -21.72 22.04
C ARG A 331 10.42 -20.44 21.43
N ALA A 332 9.74 -19.34 21.72
CA ALA A 332 10.19 -17.98 21.46
C ALA A 332 11.06 -17.45 22.60
N ARG A 333 11.83 -16.39 22.32
CA ARG A 333 12.70 -15.69 23.26
C ARG A 333 11.92 -14.74 24.16
N THR A 334 10.87 -14.13 23.63
CA THR A 334 10.05 -13.14 24.32
C THR A 334 8.55 -13.44 24.16
N GLU A 335 7.73 -12.77 24.97
CA GLU A 335 6.28 -12.88 24.85
C GLU A 335 5.78 -12.33 23.51
N SER A 336 6.26 -11.15 23.10
CA SER A 336 5.92 -10.54 21.82
C SER A 336 6.26 -11.43 20.63
N GLU A 337 7.44 -12.04 20.61
CA GLU A 337 7.82 -12.94 19.52
C GLU A 337 6.84 -14.13 19.41
N LYS A 338 6.45 -14.70 20.55
CA LYS A 338 5.46 -15.79 20.61
C LYS A 338 4.10 -15.35 20.09
N GLN A 339 3.56 -14.24 20.61
CA GLN A 339 2.24 -13.75 20.25
C GLN A 339 2.17 -13.32 18.79
N ARG A 340 3.24 -12.71 18.26
CA ARG A 340 3.38 -12.38 16.83
C ARG A 340 3.36 -13.61 15.95
N TRP A 341 4.06 -14.69 16.33
CA TRP A 341 3.99 -15.96 15.60
C TRP A 341 2.60 -16.58 15.64
N ILE A 342 1.94 -16.60 16.80
CA ILE A 342 0.58 -17.15 16.95
C ILE A 342 -0.42 -16.35 16.10
N SER A 343 -0.41 -15.01 16.20
CA SER A 343 -1.30 -14.13 15.41
C SER A 343 -1.08 -14.33 13.90
N ALA A 344 0.17 -14.46 13.45
CA ALA A 344 0.45 -14.66 12.04
C ALA A 344 0.04 -16.06 11.53
N LEU A 345 0.19 -17.11 12.35
CA LEU A 345 -0.16 -18.48 11.99
C LEU A 345 -1.68 -18.75 12.07
N CYS A 346 -2.40 -18.00 12.91
CA CYS A 346 -3.84 -18.04 13.07
C CYS A 346 -4.44 -16.65 12.82
N PRO A 347 -4.50 -16.21 11.55
CA PRO A 347 -5.09 -14.92 11.23
C PRO A 347 -6.57 -14.91 11.63
N SER A 348 -6.99 -13.81 12.27
CA SER A 348 -8.39 -13.54 12.58
C SER A 348 -9.24 -13.51 11.32
N SER A 349 -10.53 -13.84 11.46
CA SER A 349 -11.45 -13.70 10.33
C SER A 349 -11.67 -12.21 10.01
N PRO A 350 -11.96 -11.83 8.75
CA PRO A 350 -12.27 -10.44 8.40
C PRO A 350 -13.44 -9.86 9.22
N GLN A 351 -14.37 -10.72 9.63
CA GLN A 351 -15.53 -10.36 10.44
C GLN A 351 -15.16 -9.97 11.87
N GLU A 352 -14.19 -10.66 12.48
CA GLU A 352 -13.63 -10.29 13.79
C GLU A 352 -12.83 -8.97 13.72
N ASP A 353 -12.22 -8.67 12.57
CA ASP A 353 -11.46 -7.43 12.37
C ASP A 353 -12.41 -6.22 12.18
N GLU A 354 -13.55 -6.40 11.52
CA GLU A 354 -14.60 -5.37 11.43
C GLU A 354 -15.29 -5.12 12.77
N GLU A 355 -15.48 -6.15 13.60
CA GLU A 355 -16.05 -6.02 14.95
C GLU A 355 -15.20 -5.12 15.85
N VAL A 356 -13.87 -5.19 15.77
CA VAL A 356 -12.94 -4.31 16.51
C VAL A 356 -13.10 -2.83 16.14
N VAL A 357 -13.60 -2.53 14.94
CA VAL A 357 -13.82 -1.16 14.44
C VAL A 357 -15.32 -0.80 14.42
N SER A 358 -16.19 -1.71 14.86
CA SER A 358 -17.64 -1.58 14.82
C SER A 358 -18.20 -0.62 15.90
N GLU A 359 -19.46 -0.21 15.76
CA GLU A 359 -20.09 0.78 16.64
C GLU A 359 -20.39 0.20 18.03
N GLY A 360 -20.03 0.93 19.09
CA GLY A 360 -20.64 0.76 20.42
C GLY A 360 -19.71 0.30 21.52
N GLU A 361 -18.57 -0.32 21.20
CA GLU A 361 -17.58 -0.72 22.19
C GLU A 361 -16.38 0.24 22.19
N ASP A 362 -16.12 0.80 23.36
CA ASP A 362 -14.98 1.68 23.64
C ASP A 362 -13.68 0.85 23.63
N HIS A 363 -13.12 0.66 22.43
CA HIS A 363 -11.86 -0.02 22.27
C HIS A 363 -10.69 0.89 22.66
N PRO A 364 -9.66 0.37 23.37
CA PRO A 364 -8.46 1.15 23.67
C PRO A 364 -7.81 1.66 22.39
N GLN A 365 -7.52 2.95 22.31
CA GLN A 365 -6.85 3.56 21.16
C GLN A 365 -5.53 4.16 21.57
N VAL A 366 -4.57 4.13 20.65
CA VAL A 366 -3.27 4.76 20.81
C VAL A 366 -2.99 5.67 19.63
N GLN A 367 -2.31 6.79 19.88
CA GLN A 367 -1.84 7.71 18.87
C GLN A 367 -0.33 7.58 18.71
N CYS A 368 0.12 7.51 17.47
CA CYS A 368 1.53 7.54 17.12
C CYS A 368 2.12 8.93 17.42
N VAL A 369 3.11 8.97 18.30
CA VAL A 369 3.80 10.21 18.67
C VAL A 369 5.12 10.39 17.94
N ARG A 370 5.66 9.31 17.35
CA ARG A 370 6.93 9.27 16.60
C ARG A 370 6.83 8.32 15.42
N THR A 371 7.27 8.75 14.24
CA THR A 371 7.34 7.89 13.05
C THR A 371 8.14 6.62 13.35
N TYR A 372 7.58 5.47 12.96
CA TYR A 372 8.17 4.15 13.13
C TYR A 372 8.17 3.42 11.79
N LYS A 373 9.33 2.93 11.37
CA LYS A 373 9.48 2.14 10.15
C LYS A 373 9.51 0.65 10.50
N ALA A 374 8.60 -0.12 9.90
CA ALA A 374 8.54 -1.56 10.07
C ALA A 374 9.89 -2.23 9.68
N LEU A 375 10.36 -3.13 10.54
CA LEU A 375 11.58 -3.93 10.37
C LEU A 375 11.27 -5.38 9.96
N GLN A 376 10.04 -5.84 10.22
CA GLN A 376 9.53 -7.14 9.83
C GLN A 376 8.21 -7.00 9.06
N PRO A 377 7.82 -7.98 8.23
CA PRO A 377 6.61 -7.86 7.41
C PRO A 377 5.29 -7.84 8.20
N ASP A 378 5.29 -8.33 9.45
CA ASP A 378 4.14 -8.29 10.36
C ASP A 378 4.07 -7.01 11.20
N GLU A 379 5.02 -6.09 11.04
CA GLU A 379 5.05 -4.79 11.73
C GLU A 379 4.37 -3.71 10.89
N LEU A 380 3.69 -2.79 11.57
CA LEU A 380 3.02 -1.68 10.92
C LEU A 380 3.92 -0.44 10.90
N THR A 381 4.18 0.12 9.72
CA THR A 381 4.86 1.43 9.61
C THR A 381 3.88 2.51 10.03
N LEU A 382 4.28 3.38 10.96
CA LEU A 382 3.44 4.46 11.48
C LEU A 382 4.02 5.82 11.15
N GLU A 383 3.15 6.76 10.78
CA GLU A 383 3.48 8.18 10.74
C GLU A 383 3.00 8.89 11.99
N LYS A 384 3.62 10.04 12.31
CA LYS A 384 3.19 10.86 13.44
C LYS A 384 1.71 11.21 13.25
N THR A 385 0.94 11.09 14.32
CA THR A 385 -0.53 11.28 14.40
C THR A 385 -1.41 10.12 13.95
N ASP A 386 -0.85 9.04 13.40
CA ASP A 386 -1.61 7.80 13.11
C ASP A 386 -2.33 7.30 14.36
N ILE A 387 -3.57 6.83 14.20
CA ILE A 387 -4.39 6.32 15.30
C ILE A 387 -4.65 4.83 15.09
N LEU A 388 -4.39 4.03 16.13
CA LEU A 388 -4.58 2.59 16.13
C LEU A 388 -5.67 2.20 17.13
N ALA A 389 -6.59 1.33 16.73
CA ALA A 389 -7.41 0.54 17.64
C ALA A 389 -6.56 -0.65 18.15
N VAL A 390 -6.38 -0.75 19.47
CA VAL A 390 -5.53 -1.79 20.08
C VAL A 390 -6.32 -3.07 20.25
N ARG A 391 -5.75 -4.19 19.78
CA ARG A 391 -6.32 -5.54 19.96
C ARG A 391 -5.69 -6.28 21.12
N THR A 392 -4.35 -6.31 21.14
CA THR A 392 -3.59 -7.08 22.13
C THR A 392 -2.36 -6.30 22.54
N ARG A 393 -1.91 -6.51 23.79
CA ARG A 393 -0.65 -5.97 24.32
C ARG A 393 0.18 -7.10 24.90
N THR A 394 1.48 -6.98 24.82
CA THR A 394 2.43 -7.89 25.45
C THR A 394 3.15 -7.16 26.58
N SER A 395 3.57 -7.89 27.60
CA SER A 395 4.25 -7.30 28.78
C SER A 395 5.64 -6.75 28.45
N ASP A 396 6.23 -7.17 27.35
CA ASP A 396 7.53 -6.70 26.84
C ASP A 396 7.42 -5.50 25.89
N GLY A 397 6.29 -4.77 25.91
CA GLY A 397 6.17 -3.46 25.29
C GLY A 397 5.85 -3.48 23.80
N TRP A 398 5.17 -4.51 23.31
CA TRP A 398 4.59 -4.54 21.97
C TRP A 398 3.07 -4.54 22.04
N LEU A 399 2.43 -4.05 20.98
CA LEU A 399 0.99 -4.14 20.80
C LEU A 399 0.65 -4.46 19.35
N GLU A 400 -0.48 -5.13 19.19
CA GLU A 400 -1.12 -5.36 17.91
C GLU A 400 -2.31 -4.42 17.79
N GLY A 401 -2.45 -3.77 16.64
CA GLY A 401 -3.56 -2.87 16.39
C GLY A 401 -3.93 -2.74 14.92
N VAL A 402 -5.04 -2.07 14.69
CA VAL A 402 -5.58 -1.76 13.36
C VAL A 402 -5.56 -0.24 13.19
N ARG A 403 -4.91 0.27 12.14
CA ARG A 403 -4.89 1.70 11.84
C ARG A 403 -6.23 2.16 11.32
N LEU A 404 -6.79 3.19 11.96
CA LEU A 404 -8.11 3.69 11.62
C LEU A 404 -8.16 4.33 10.23
N ALA A 405 -7.06 4.89 9.73
CA ALA A 405 -7.05 5.61 8.45
C ALA A 405 -7.32 4.72 7.22
N ASP A 406 -6.84 3.48 7.24
CA ASP A 406 -6.84 2.56 6.09
C ASP A 406 -7.20 1.11 6.44
N GLY A 407 -7.37 0.79 7.72
CA GLY A 407 -7.67 -0.57 8.19
C GLY A 407 -6.46 -1.50 8.22
N GLU A 408 -5.23 -1.00 8.00
CA GLU A 408 -4.05 -1.86 8.03
C GLU A 408 -3.79 -2.39 9.46
N LYS A 409 -3.61 -3.71 9.57
CA LYS A 409 -3.30 -4.41 10.83
C LYS A 409 -1.81 -4.71 10.93
N GLY A 410 -1.24 -4.54 12.11
CA GLY A 410 0.10 -5.04 12.40
C GLY A 410 0.57 -4.78 13.83
N TRP A 411 1.82 -5.18 14.09
CA TRP A 411 2.47 -5.02 15.39
C TRP A 411 3.34 -3.77 15.43
N VAL A 412 3.34 -3.08 16.57
CA VAL A 412 4.17 -1.88 16.80
C VAL A 412 4.75 -1.87 18.22
N PRO A 413 5.93 -1.27 18.42
CA PRO A 413 6.47 -1.09 19.76
C PRO A 413 5.70 0.00 20.50
N GLN A 414 5.29 -0.28 21.74
CA GLN A 414 4.54 0.64 22.58
C GLN A 414 5.28 1.97 22.81
N ALA A 415 6.61 1.98 22.73
CA ALA A 415 7.42 3.19 22.85
C ALA A 415 7.10 4.27 21.81
N TYR A 416 6.48 3.93 20.67
CA TYR A 416 6.19 4.89 19.59
C TYR A 416 4.79 5.49 19.67
N VAL A 417 3.97 5.03 20.62
CA VAL A 417 2.57 5.43 20.73
C VAL A 417 2.21 5.86 22.15
N GLU A 418 1.18 6.69 22.26
CA GLU A 418 0.61 7.11 23.54
C GLU A 418 -0.87 6.78 23.59
N GLU A 419 -1.38 6.47 24.78
CA GLU A 419 -2.77 6.08 24.97
C GLU A 419 -3.72 7.28 24.90
N ILE A 420 -4.79 7.13 24.12
CA ILE A 420 -5.85 8.14 24.03
C ILE A 420 -6.80 7.89 25.21
N SER A 421 -6.56 8.57 26.33
CA SER A 421 -7.34 8.41 27.56
C SER A 421 -8.77 8.98 27.47
N SER A 422 -8.99 10.00 26.63
CA SER A 422 -10.30 10.65 26.49
C SER A 422 -11.29 9.80 25.68
N LEU A 423 -12.34 9.30 26.35
CA LEU A 423 -13.47 8.62 25.70
C LEU A 423 -14.07 9.47 24.57
N SER A 424 -14.20 10.79 24.80
CA SER A 424 -14.73 11.71 23.78
C SER A 424 -13.86 11.75 22.52
N ALA A 425 -12.54 11.67 22.67
CA ALA A 425 -11.61 11.63 21.54
C ALA A 425 -11.71 10.29 20.81
N ARG A 426 -11.73 9.17 21.55
CA ARG A 426 -11.88 7.83 20.97
C ARG A 426 -13.16 7.69 20.13
N LEU A 427 -14.29 8.20 20.65
CA LEU A 427 -15.56 8.20 19.93
C LEU A 427 -15.57 9.14 18.71
N ARG A 428 -14.88 10.30 18.80
CA ARG A 428 -14.73 11.20 17.63
C ARG A 428 -13.95 10.52 16.51
N ASN A 429 -12.83 9.87 16.83
CA ASN A 429 -12.01 9.17 15.85
C ASN A 429 -12.79 8.07 15.11
N LEU A 430 -13.59 7.28 15.85
CA LEU A 430 -14.44 6.25 15.26
C LEU A 430 -15.50 6.83 14.31
N ARG A 431 -16.14 7.94 14.70
CA ARG A 431 -17.13 8.62 13.83
C ARG A 431 -16.49 9.16 12.56
N GLU A 432 -15.31 9.76 12.67
CA GLU A 432 -14.58 10.29 11.52
C GLU A 432 -14.15 9.18 10.56
N ASN A 433 -13.60 8.08 11.10
CA ASN A 433 -13.27 6.90 10.31
C ASN A 433 -14.51 6.39 9.55
N LYS A 434 -15.65 6.20 10.22
CA LYS A 434 -16.88 5.78 9.55
C LYS A 434 -17.38 6.74 8.49
N ARG A 435 -17.24 8.05 8.67
CA ARG A 435 -17.57 9.02 7.61
C ARG A 435 -16.69 8.80 6.39
N ILE A 436 -15.41 8.53 6.60
CA ILE A 436 -14.47 8.23 5.53
C ILE A 436 -14.79 6.87 4.88
N THR A 437 -15.00 5.80 5.66
CA THR A 437 -15.34 4.45 5.17
C THR A 437 -16.69 4.39 4.45
N SER A 438 -17.73 5.07 4.97
CA SER A 438 -19.05 5.12 4.33
C SER A 438 -19.04 5.96 3.06
N ALA A 439 -18.24 7.04 3.02
CA ALA A 439 -17.99 7.78 1.79
C ALA A 439 -17.24 6.92 0.77
N THR A 440 -16.26 6.10 1.18
CA THR A 440 -15.51 5.23 0.27
C THR A 440 -16.27 3.97 -0.17
N SER A 441 -17.18 3.43 0.66
CA SER A 441 -18.02 2.26 0.35
C SER A 441 -19.20 2.61 -0.57
N LYS A 442 -19.82 3.79 -0.42
CA LYS A 442 -20.78 4.31 -1.41
C LYS A 442 -20.17 4.55 -2.80
N LEU A 443 -18.85 4.59 -2.89
CA LEU A 443 -18.07 4.68 -4.13
C LEU A 443 -17.54 3.30 -4.60
N GLY A 444 -17.96 2.19 -3.98
CA GLY A 444 -17.35 0.86 -4.17
C GLY A 444 -18.31 -0.31 -4.39
N GLU A 445 -19.64 -0.09 -4.44
CA GLU A 445 -20.55 -1.15 -4.91
C GLU A 445 -20.67 -1.10 -6.44
N PRO A 446 -20.29 -2.17 -7.17
CA PRO A 446 -20.67 -2.29 -8.57
C PRO A 446 -22.20 -2.42 -8.63
N PRO A 447 -22.88 -1.83 -9.63
CA PRO A 447 -24.29 -2.16 -9.85
C PRO A 447 -24.38 -3.66 -10.18
N VAL A 448 -25.34 -4.34 -9.54
CA VAL A 448 -25.76 -5.72 -9.82
C VAL A 448 -26.07 -5.90 -11.30
#